data_AF-A0A3L7ULM2-F1
#
_entry.id   AF-A0A3L7ULM2-F1
#
_cell.length_a   1.000
_cell.length_b   1.000
_cell.length_c   1.000
_cell.angle_alpha   90.00
_cell.angle_beta   90.00
_cell.angle_gamma   90.00
#
_symmetry.space_group_name_H-M   'P 1'
#
loop_
_entity.id
_entity.type
_entity.pdbx_description
1 polymer ?
#
loop_
_entity_poly.entity_id
_entity_poly.type
_entity_poly.pdbx_seq_one_letter_code
_entity_poly.pdbx_strand_id
1 'polypeptide(L)'
;MPNWLPSGSSFEVEATARLAVKAVPTPVLAGRTLEKLTAFNEQLRNEQLFGTVLKKATTFCNAKDDATAEEAAFVVKQLTARGWQMIDDAVSRKPEEPLGAANALQRVAKNFKGVPLGTEATKLLREWEHDFQVERKAGIKLSKLMRLRAKLVTLSGSTDGTFPANMVATIPPQSKRELTAIVASICTHYPNSKSAVAAEKVARELALSVP
;
A
#
# COMPACT_ATOMS: atom_id res chain seq x y z
N MET A 1 45.16 -9.76 29.19
CA MET A 1 44.34 -8.54 29.38
C MET A 1 43.14 -8.64 28.44
N PRO A 2 41.88 -8.67 28.93
CA PRO A 2 40.72 -8.71 28.05
C PRO A 2 40.48 -7.33 27.44
N ASN A 3 40.45 -7.30 26.11
CA ASN A 3 40.19 -6.12 25.30
C ASN A 3 38.67 -5.92 25.21
N TRP A 4 38.10 -5.05 26.05
CA TRP A 4 36.69 -4.69 25.99
C TRP A 4 36.52 -3.56 24.96
N LEU A 5 36.11 -3.90 23.74
CA LEU A 5 35.60 -2.92 22.79
C LEU A 5 34.29 -2.33 23.33
N PRO A 6 34.11 -1.00 23.33
CA PRO A 6 32.84 -0.41 23.72
C PRO A 6 31.83 -0.68 22.61
N SER A 7 30.99 -1.70 22.81
CA SER A 7 29.75 -1.85 22.07
C SER A 7 28.84 -0.69 22.47
N GLY A 8 28.81 0.37 21.67
CA GLY A 8 27.79 1.42 21.79
C GLY A 8 26.42 0.76 21.86
N SER A 9 25.60 1.19 22.81
CA SER A 9 24.34 0.51 23.09
C SER A 9 23.46 0.48 21.83
N SER A 10 22.70 -0.59 21.62
CA SER A 10 21.82 -0.71 20.43
C SER A 10 20.88 0.49 20.26
N PHE A 11 20.53 1.14 21.38
CA PHE A 11 19.73 2.37 21.41
C PHE A 11 20.45 3.59 20.84
N GLU A 12 21.76 3.74 21.07
CA GLU A 12 22.55 4.82 20.49
C GLU A 12 22.72 4.64 18.98
N VAL A 13 23.00 3.40 18.53
CA VAL A 13 23.09 3.07 17.11
C VAL A 13 21.76 3.33 16.39
N GLU A 14 20.64 2.95 17.00
CA GLU A 14 19.31 3.20 16.45
C GLU A 14 18.97 4.70 16.41
N ALA A 15 19.34 5.46 17.45
CA ALA A 15 19.16 6.91 17.49
C ALA A 15 19.98 7.62 16.42
N THR A 16 21.26 7.25 16.25
CA THR A 16 22.13 7.80 15.20
C THR A 16 21.61 7.46 13.81
N ALA A 17 21.14 6.22 13.59
CA ALA A 17 20.54 5.82 12.33
C ALA A 17 19.27 6.63 12.01
N ARG A 18 18.40 6.85 12.99
CA ARG A 18 17.19 7.69 12.82
C ARG A 18 17.54 9.14 12.49
N LEU A 19 18.57 9.71 13.11
CA LEU A 19 19.06 11.06 12.81
C LEU A 19 19.64 11.16 11.39
N ALA A 20 20.45 10.18 10.98
CA ALA A 20 20.99 10.10 9.62
C ALA A 20 19.88 10.03 8.57
N VAL A 21 18.85 9.20 8.80
CA VAL A 21 17.68 9.12 7.91
C VAL A 21 16.95 10.46 7.82
N LYS A 22 16.79 11.17 8.95
CA LYS A 22 16.13 12.49 9.00
C LYS A 22 16.92 13.60 8.29
N ALA A 23 18.23 13.47 8.18
CA ALA A 23 19.08 14.44 7.50
C ALA A 23 19.00 14.33 5.96
N VAL A 24 18.60 13.18 5.41
CA VAL A 24 18.49 12.98 3.95
C VAL A 24 17.23 13.67 3.42
N PRO A 25 17.32 14.58 2.44
CA PRO A 25 16.16 15.21 1.82
C PRO A 25 15.17 14.16 1.28
N THR A 26 13.88 14.44 1.40
CA THR A 26 12.87 13.49 0.90
C THR A 26 12.99 13.36 -0.62
N PRO A 27 12.77 12.16 -1.20
CA PRO A 27 12.88 11.98 -2.66
C PRO A 27 12.00 12.95 -3.46
N VAL A 28 10.86 13.35 -2.89
CA VAL A 28 9.95 14.35 -3.48
C VAL A 28 10.64 15.71 -3.66
N LEU A 29 11.51 16.10 -2.74
CA LEU A 29 12.21 17.38 -2.79
C LEU A 29 13.46 17.36 -3.69
N ALA A 30 13.73 16.27 -4.42
CA ALA A 30 14.83 16.18 -5.38
C ALA A 30 16.19 16.63 -4.81
N GLY A 31 16.48 16.27 -3.55
CA GLY A 31 17.73 16.62 -2.88
C GLY A 31 17.77 18.00 -2.22
N ARG A 32 16.72 18.83 -2.35
CA ARG A 32 16.64 20.13 -1.67
C ARG A 32 16.14 19.98 -0.23
N THR A 33 16.84 20.63 0.71
CA THR A 33 16.35 20.85 2.07
C THR A 33 15.66 22.20 2.16
N LEU A 34 14.52 22.25 2.86
CA LEU A 34 13.77 23.49 3.11
C LEU A 34 14.24 24.15 4.41
N GLU A 35 14.65 25.41 4.36
CA GLU A 35 15.18 26.18 5.49
C GLU A 35 14.09 26.99 6.21
N LYS A 36 13.11 27.52 5.47
CA LYS A 36 11.98 28.28 6.04
C LYS A 36 10.82 27.37 6.40
N LEU A 37 10.56 26.37 5.55
CA LEU A 37 9.48 25.40 5.71
C LEU A 37 10.01 24.06 6.27
N THR A 38 10.83 24.11 7.32
CA THR A 38 11.52 22.93 7.89
C THR A 38 10.56 21.80 8.28
N ALA A 39 9.36 22.12 8.77
CA ALA A 39 8.34 21.14 9.10
C ALA A 39 7.92 20.28 7.89
N PHE A 40 8.01 20.80 6.67
CA PHE A 40 7.68 20.05 5.46
C PHE A 40 8.74 18.99 5.13
N ASN A 41 10.00 19.17 5.53
CA ASN A 41 11.04 18.14 5.32
C ASN A 41 10.66 16.81 5.98
N GLU A 42 10.02 16.85 7.16
CA GLU A 42 9.56 15.63 7.83
C GLU A 42 8.22 15.15 7.29
N GLN A 43 7.26 16.06 7.09
CA GLN A 43 5.90 15.68 6.65
C GLN A 43 5.91 15.00 5.26
N LEU A 44 6.81 15.44 4.37
CA LEU A 44 6.95 14.87 3.01
C LEU A 44 7.58 13.48 2.98
N ARG A 45 8.00 12.92 4.12
CA ARG A 45 8.36 11.49 4.22
C ARG A 45 7.13 10.59 4.28
N ASN A 46 5.99 11.13 4.69
CA ASN A 46 4.74 10.39 4.80
C ASN A 46 3.80 10.79 3.67
N GLU A 47 3.61 9.87 2.72
CA GLU A 47 2.72 10.08 1.58
C GLU A 47 1.29 10.45 1.98
N GLN A 48 0.80 9.97 3.14
CA GLN A 48 -0.55 10.28 3.62
C GLN A 48 -0.75 11.77 3.92
N LEU A 49 0.33 12.53 4.08
CA LEU A 49 0.29 13.96 4.36
C LEU A 49 0.41 14.81 3.10
N PHE A 50 0.64 14.24 1.92
CA PHE A 50 0.93 15.00 0.69
C PHE A 50 -0.14 16.03 0.35
N GLY A 51 -1.42 15.66 0.40
CA GLY A 51 -2.53 16.59 0.13
C GLY A 51 -2.61 17.72 1.16
N THR A 52 -2.33 17.44 2.43
CA THR A 52 -2.30 18.46 3.48
C THR A 52 -1.11 19.41 3.30
N VAL A 53 0.08 18.87 3.01
CA VAL A 53 1.28 19.67 2.75
C VAL A 53 1.09 20.53 1.50
N LEU A 54 0.56 19.97 0.41
CA LEU A 54 0.31 20.69 -0.83
C LEU A 54 -0.61 21.90 -0.60
N LYS A 55 -1.72 21.71 0.12
CA LYS A 55 -2.63 22.82 0.48
C LYS A 55 -1.93 23.93 1.24
N LYS A 56 -1.16 23.58 2.27
CA LYS A 56 -0.43 24.55 3.08
C LYS A 56 0.64 25.27 2.26
N ALA A 57 1.38 24.54 1.43
CA ALA A 57 2.38 25.11 0.54
C ALA A 57 1.74 26.09 -0.45
N THR A 58 0.60 25.76 -1.05
CA THR A 58 -0.13 26.71 -1.91
C THR A 58 -0.49 28.01 -1.18
N THR A 59 -0.88 27.95 0.10
CA THR A 59 -1.11 29.16 0.91
C THR A 59 0.16 29.96 1.13
N PHE A 60 1.29 29.30 1.42
CA PHE A 60 2.57 29.96 1.65
C PHE A 60 3.22 30.55 0.39
N CYS A 61 2.76 30.18 -0.82
CA CYS A 61 3.23 30.83 -2.05
C CYS A 61 2.94 32.33 -2.11
N ASN A 62 1.98 32.82 -1.30
CA ASN A 62 1.64 34.25 -1.17
C ASN A 62 2.20 34.88 0.12
N ALA A 63 3.17 34.24 0.78
CA ALA A 63 3.81 34.81 1.94
C ALA A 63 4.54 36.11 1.57
N LYS A 64 4.60 37.07 2.52
CA LYS A 64 5.37 38.32 2.34
C LYS A 64 6.88 38.10 2.38
N ASP A 65 7.32 37.00 2.98
CA ASP A 65 8.72 36.60 3.02
C ASP A 65 9.04 35.83 1.73
N ASP A 66 9.83 36.45 0.84
CA ASP A 66 10.14 35.91 -0.49
C ASP A 66 10.79 34.52 -0.41
N ALA A 67 11.65 34.27 0.59
CA ALA A 67 12.29 32.98 0.79
C ALA A 67 11.26 31.88 1.13
N THR A 68 10.30 32.17 2.01
CA THR A 68 9.19 31.26 2.32
C THR A 68 8.31 31.01 1.09
N ALA A 69 8.00 32.05 0.31
CA ALA A 69 7.19 31.93 -0.89
C ALA A 69 7.88 31.08 -1.98
N GLU A 70 9.18 31.25 -2.17
CA GLU A 70 9.98 30.47 -3.12
C GLU A 70 10.02 28.98 -2.73
N GLU A 71 10.31 28.66 -1.46
CA GLU A 71 10.30 27.28 -0.97
C GLU A 71 8.91 26.65 -1.11
N ALA A 72 7.85 27.40 -0.81
CA ALA A 72 6.48 26.94 -0.97
C ALA A 72 6.16 26.62 -2.44
N ALA A 73 6.53 27.49 -3.36
CA ALA A 73 6.35 27.29 -4.80
C ALA A 73 7.12 26.05 -5.30
N PHE A 74 8.34 25.84 -4.80
CA PHE A 74 9.11 24.63 -5.07
C PHE A 74 8.38 23.36 -4.59
N VAL A 75 7.89 23.35 -3.36
CA VAL A 75 7.13 22.21 -2.81
C VAL A 75 5.87 21.93 -3.62
N VAL A 76 5.12 22.98 -3.99
CA VAL A 76 3.91 22.85 -4.83
C VAL A 76 4.25 22.21 -6.18
N LYS A 77 5.30 22.69 -6.85
CA LYS A 77 5.76 22.15 -8.14
C LYS A 77 6.10 20.66 -8.01
N GLN A 78 6.92 20.30 -7.03
CA GLN A 78 7.41 18.94 -6.87
C GLN A 78 6.29 17.94 -6.49
N LEU A 79 5.43 18.30 -5.54
CA LEU A 79 4.30 17.46 -5.15
C LEU A 79 3.28 17.31 -6.28
N THR A 80 3.05 18.37 -7.06
CA THR A 80 2.13 18.32 -8.19
C THR A 80 2.65 17.39 -9.28
N ALA A 81 3.92 17.54 -9.67
CA ALA A 81 4.57 16.66 -10.65
C ALA A 81 4.56 15.20 -10.18
N ARG A 82 4.87 14.94 -8.90
CA ARG A 82 4.82 13.60 -8.33
C ARG A 82 3.41 13.01 -8.35
N GLY A 83 2.39 13.80 -8.01
CA GLY A 83 1.01 13.35 -8.05
C GLY A 83 0.55 12.95 -9.44
N TRP A 84 0.91 13.72 -10.47
CA TRP A 84 0.62 13.38 -11.87
C TRP A 84 1.35 12.12 -12.32
N GLN A 85 2.64 12.00 -12.01
CA GLN A 85 3.39 10.76 -12.31
C GLN A 85 2.70 9.53 -11.72
N MET A 86 2.20 9.60 -10.49
CA MET A 86 1.48 8.49 -9.86
C MET A 86 0.16 8.14 -10.57
N ILE A 87 -0.52 9.14 -11.14
CA ILE A 87 -1.73 8.93 -11.96
C ILE A 87 -1.33 8.27 -13.29
N ASP A 88 -0.30 8.78 -13.97
CA ASP A 88 0.16 8.25 -15.26
C ASP A 88 0.66 6.80 -15.13
N ASP A 89 1.38 6.49 -14.04
CA ASP A 89 1.81 5.12 -13.72
C ASP A 89 0.60 4.20 -13.53
N ALA A 90 -0.48 4.68 -12.89
CA ALA A 90 -1.70 3.90 -12.71
C ALA A 90 -2.43 3.69 -14.04
N VAL A 91 -2.55 4.74 -14.86
CA VAL A 91 -3.15 4.66 -16.21
C VAL A 91 -2.41 3.64 -17.08
N SER A 92 -1.08 3.68 -17.07
CA SER A 92 -0.23 2.79 -17.87
C SER A 92 -0.36 1.32 -17.48
N ARG A 93 -0.65 1.02 -16.21
CA ARG A 93 -0.86 -0.34 -15.71
C ARG A 93 -2.26 -0.88 -16.00
N LYS A 94 -3.22 -0.01 -16.32
CA LYS A 94 -4.63 -0.39 -16.49
C LYS A 94 -4.85 -1.56 -17.46
N PRO A 95 -4.22 -1.62 -18.65
CA PRO A 95 -4.49 -2.69 -19.62
C PRO A 95 -4.13 -4.10 -19.11
N GLU A 96 -3.09 -4.22 -18.30
CA GLU A 96 -2.57 -5.51 -17.80
C GLU A 96 -3.11 -5.85 -16.42
N GLU A 97 -3.31 -4.83 -15.57
CA GLU A 97 -3.72 -4.97 -14.18
C GLU A 97 -4.78 -3.94 -13.76
N PRO A 98 -6.03 -4.04 -14.26
CA PRO A 98 -7.07 -3.05 -13.97
C PRO A 98 -7.31 -2.79 -12.48
N LEU A 99 -7.34 -3.85 -11.65
CA LEU A 99 -7.48 -3.70 -10.20
C LEU A 99 -6.24 -3.09 -9.54
N GLY A 100 -5.05 -3.45 -10.02
CA GLY A 100 -3.78 -2.88 -9.53
C GLY A 100 -3.70 -1.38 -9.81
N ALA A 101 -4.07 -0.98 -11.02
CA ALA A 101 -4.22 0.42 -11.44
C ALA A 101 -5.24 1.16 -10.59
N ALA A 102 -6.42 0.58 -10.36
CA ALA A 102 -7.45 1.17 -9.50
C ALA A 102 -6.95 1.36 -8.05
N ASN A 103 -6.24 0.38 -7.48
CA ASN A 103 -5.66 0.52 -6.14
C ASN A 103 -4.63 1.66 -6.07
N ALA A 104 -3.81 1.83 -7.12
CA ALA A 104 -2.87 2.94 -7.22
C ALA A 104 -3.59 4.30 -7.27
N LEU A 105 -4.65 4.43 -8.08
CA LEU A 105 -5.48 5.64 -8.09
C LEU A 105 -6.17 5.89 -6.75
N GLN A 106 -6.64 4.86 -6.05
CA GLN A 106 -7.25 5.00 -4.73
C GLN A 106 -6.27 5.56 -3.70
N ARG A 107 -5.00 5.14 -3.78
CA ARG A 107 -3.92 5.71 -2.98
C ARG A 107 -3.71 7.20 -3.29
N VAL A 108 -3.66 7.59 -4.58
CA VAL A 108 -3.56 9.00 -4.98
C VAL A 108 -4.76 9.81 -4.47
N ALA A 109 -5.98 9.34 -4.71
CA ALA A 109 -7.22 9.99 -4.28
C ALA A 109 -7.25 10.24 -2.75
N LYS A 110 -6.79 9.26 -1.97
CA LYS A 110 -6.70 9.36 -0.51
C LYS A 110 -5.61 10.35 -0.08
N ASN A 111 -4.40 10.20 -0.61
CA ASN A 111 -3.24 10.95 -0.15
C ASN A 111 -3.25 12.41 -0.62
N PHE A 112 -3.92 12.70 -1.74
CA PHE A 112 -4.14 14.05 -2.28
C PHE A 112 -5.58 14.54 -2.04
N LYS A 113 -6.24 14.12 -0.96
CA LYS A 113 -7.64 14.45 -0.69
C LYS A 113 -7.89 15.98 -0.63
N GLY A 114 -8.82 16.43 -1.46
CA GLY A 114 -9.28 17.81 -1.51
C GLY A 114 -8.31 18.79 -2.20
N VAL A 115 -7.39 18.27 -3.02
CA VAL A 115 -6.67 19.06 -4.05
C VAL A 115 -7.05 18.51 -5.44
N PRO A 116 -6.77 19.22 -6.55
CA PRO A 116 -7.14 18.78 -7.90
C PRO A 116 -6.71 17.36 -8.26
N LEU A 117 -5.49 16.95 -7.87
CA LEU A 117 -4.98 15.59 -8.07
C LEU A 117 -5.88 14.50 -7.47
N GLY A 118 -6.35 14.71 -6.24
CA GLY A 118 -7.24 13.75 -5.58
C GLY A 118 -8.62 13.69 -6.23
N THR A 119 -9.10 14.84 -6.73
CA THR A 119 -10.36 14.91 -7.50
C THR A 119 -10.24 14.15 -8.82
N GLU A 120 -9.16 14.35 -9.58
CA GLU A 120 -8.96 13.65 -10.86
C GLU A 120 -8.81 12.14 -10.65
N ALA A 121 -8.02 11.71 -9.67
CA ALA A 121 -7.91 10.29 -9.34
C ALA A 121 -9.27 9.67 -8.93
N THR A 122 -10.12 10.41 -8.21
CA THR A 122 -11.47 9.96 -7.86
C THR A 122 -12.37 9.86 -9.08
N LYS A 123 -12.25 10.78 -10.04
CA LYS A 123 -12.99 10.75 -11.30
C LYS A 123 -12.61 9.54 -12.13
N LEU A 124 -11.31 9.31 -12.37
CA LEU A 124 -10.81 8.13 -13.09
C LEU A 124 -11.26 6.82 -12.43
N LEU A 125 -11.26 6.74 -11.10
CA LEU A 125 -11.77 5.57 -10.37
C LEU A 125 -13.23 5.24 -10.66
N ARG A 126 -14.07 6.27 -10.82
CA ARG A 126 -15.50 6.08 -11.16
C ARG A 126 -15.64 5.61 -12.60
N GLU A 127 -14.87 6.21 -13.52
CA GLU A 127 -14.87 5.82 -14.93
C GLU A 127 -14.43 4.38 -15.13
N TRP A 128 -13.47 3.89 -14.34
CA TRP A 128 -12.91 2.55 -14.49
C TRP A 128 -13.64 1.49 -13.66
N GLU A 129 -14.70 1.84 -12.91
CA GLU A 129 -15.30 0.94 -11.92
C GLU A 129 -15.66 -0.42 -12.53
N HIS A 130 -16.26 -0.42 -13.73
CA HIS A 130 -16.66 -1.63 -14.43
C HIS A 130 -15.47 -2.54 -14.82
N ASP A 131 -14.30 -1.97 -15.07
CA ASP A 131 -13.11 -2.70 -15.54
C ASP A 131 -12.50 -3.60 -14.45
N PHE A 132 -12.70 -3.27 -13.17
CA PHE A 132 -12.12 -4.01 -12.04
C PHE A 132 -13.17 -4.50 -11.04
N GLN A 133 -14.47 -4.22 -11.24
CA GLN A 133 -15.52 -4.56 -10.27
C GLN A 133 -15.59 -6.07 -9.98
N VAL A 134 -15.46 -6.89 -11.03
CA VAL A 134 -15.49 -8.35 -10.93
C VAL A 134 -14.33 -8.85 -10.07
N GLU A 135 -13.10 -8.47 -10.43
CA GLU A 135 -11.90 -8.84 -9.69
C GLU A 135 -11.93 -8.31 -8.25
N ARG A 136 -12.43 -7.09 -8.03
CA ARG A 136 -12.58 -6.51 -6.68
C ARG A 136 -13.53 -7.34 -5.81
N LYS A 137 -14.69 -7.73 -6.32
CA LYS A 137 -15.66 -8.56 -5.59
C LYS A 137 -15.09 -9.95 -5.29
N ALA A 138 -14.40 -10.56 -6.26
CA ALA A 138 -13.70 -11.83 -6.06
C ALA A 138 -12.58 -11.70 -5.01
N GLY A 139 -11.79 -10.63 -5.06
CA GLY A 139 -10.68 -10.34 -4.15
C GLY A 139 -11.12 -10.13 -2.69
N ILE A 140 -12.31 -9.58 -2.45
CA ILE A 140 -12.89 -9.48 -1.09
C ILE A 140 -13.14 -10.88 -0.52
N LYS A 141 -13.72 -11.79 -1.33
CA LYS A 141 -13.93 -13.19 -0.91
C LYS A 141 -12.60 -13.92 -0.72
N LEU A 142 -11.64 -13.73 -1.63
CA LEU A 142 -10.29 -14.28 -1.50
C LEU A 142 -9.61 -13.79 -0.21
N SER A 143 -9.75 -12.51 0.14
CA SER A 143 -9.19 -11.97 1.40
C SER A 143 -9.82 -12.61 2.64
N LYS A 144 -11.10 -12.97 2.59
CA LYS A 144 -11.74 -13.78 3.64
C LYS A 144 -11.11 -15.18 3.69
N LEU A 145 -10.94 -15.84 2.55
CA LEU A 145 -10.30 -17.15 2.44
C LEU A 145 -8.87 -17.13 3.02
N MET A 146 -8.05 -16.15 2.63
CA MET A 146 -6.67 -16.02 3.10
C MET A 146 -6.59 -15.78 4.62
N ARG A 147 -7.52 -15.02 5.21
CA ARG A 147 -7.56 -14.83 6.67
C ARG A 147 -7.88 -16.13 7.41
N LEU A 148 -8.79 -16.95 6.89
CA LEU A 148 -9.09 -18.25 7.47
C LEU A 148 -7.91 -19.22 7.31
N ARG A 149 -7.27 -19.25 6.13
CA ARG A 149 -6.03 -20.00 5.89
C ARG A 149 -4.94 -19.58 6.87
N ALA A 150 -4.70 -18.28 7.04
CA ALA A 150 -3.70 -17.76 7.96
C ALA A 150 -3.94 -18.21 9.41
N LYS A 151 -5.20 -18.19 9.87
CA LYS A 151 -5.56 -18.73 11.19
C LYS A 151 -5.21 -20.21 11.33
N LEU A 152 -5.48 -21.02 10.30
CA LEU A 152 -5.12 -22.44 10.31
C LEU A 152 -3.60 -22.64 10.34
N VAL A 153 -2.83 -21.87 9.56
CA VAL A 153 -1.36 -21.89 9.58
C VAL A 153 -0.85 -21.57 10.98
N THR A 154 -1.35 -20.51 11.62
CA THR A 154 -0.98 -20.17 13.00
C THR A 154 -1.32 -21.29 13.99
N LEU A 155 -2.51 -21.89 13.89
CA LEU A 155 -2.91 -22.99 14.76
C LEU A 155 -2.10 -24.28 14.53
N SER A 156 -1.55 -24.48 13.33
CA SER A 156 -0.66 -25.59 13.02
C SER A 156 0.76 -25.43 13.58
N GLY A 157 1.09 -24.26 14.14
CA GLY A 157 2.44 -23.95 14.64
C GLY A 157 3.48 -23.71 13.54
N SER A 158 3.03 -23.57 12.28
CA SER A 158 3.94 -23.31 11.16
C SER A 158 4.54 -21.90 11.24
N THR A 159 5.85 -21.82 11.03
CA THR A 159 6.64 -20.57 11.06
C THR A 159 6.99 -20.04 9.66
N ASP A 160 6.75 -20.83 8.60
CA ASP A 160 7.09 -20.49 7.22
C ASP A 160 5.89 -19.89 6.43
N GLY A 161 4.73 -19.76 7.06
CA GLY A 161 3.52 -19.22 6.43
C GLY A 161 2.77 -20.21 5.52
N THR A 162 3.24 -21.46 5.43
CA THR A 162 2.59 -22.55 4.70
C THR A 162 1.82 -23.46 5.65
N PHE A 163 0.74 -24.06 5.16
CA PHE A 163 0.01 -25.03 5.96
C PHE A 163 0.66 -26.42 5.79
N PRO A 164 1.12 -27.08 6.87
CA PRO A 164 1.82 -28.36 6.75
C PRO A 164 0.92 -29.44 6.13
N ALA A 165 1.42 -30.15 5.11
CA ALA A 165 0.64 -31.16 4.39
C ALA A 165 0.14 -32.29 5.31
N ASN A 166 0.92 -32.66 6.33
CA ASN A 166 0.55 -33.67 7.33
C ASN A 166 -0.58 -33.22 8.28
N MET A 167 -0.86 -31.93 8.38
CA MET A 167 -1.93 -31.36 9.22
C MET A 167 -3.24 -31.16 8.43
N VAL A 168 -3.28 -31.47 7.13
CA VAL A 168 -4.50 -31.26 6.32
C VAL A 168 -5.65 -32.14 6.79
N ALA A 169 -5.34 -33.36 7.26
CA ALA A 169 -6.32 -34.27 7.83
C ALA A 169 -6.87 -33.80 9.19
N THR A 170 -6.15 -32.92 9.90
CA THR A 170 -6.55 -32.42 11.21
C THR A 170 -7.33 -31.11 11.14
N ILE A 171 -7.57 -30.57 9.93
CA ILE A 171 -8.40 -29.38 9.75
C ILE A 171 -9.82 -29.68 10.25
N PRO A 172 -10.37 -28.87 11.17
CA PRO A 172 -11.73 -29.08 11.67
C PRO A 172 -12.76 -29.14 10.53
N PRO A 173 -13.71 -30.10 10.53
CA PRO A 173 -14.69 -30.26 9.47
C PRO A 173 -15.49 -28.98 9.17
N GLN A 174 -15.80 -28.20 10.20
CA GLN A 174 -16.47 -26.90 10.06
C GLN A 174 -15.64 -25.90 9.27
N SER A 175 -14.35 -25.75 9.60
CA SER A 175 -13.42 -24.89 8.86
C SER A 175 -13.25 -25.35 7.42
N LYS A 176 -13.15 -26.67 7.19
CA LYS A 176 -13.07 -27.25 5.84
C LYS A 176 -14.31 -26.90 5.00
N ARG A 177 -15.52 -27.02 5.56
CA ARG A 177 -16.77 -26.61 4.91
C ARG A 177 -16.81 -25.13 4.59
N GLU A 178 -16.42 -24.25 5.52
CA GLU A 178 -16.40 -22.80 5.28
C GLU A 178 -15.41 -22.42 4.17
N LEU A 179 -14.18 -22.97 4.21
CA LEU A 179 -13.17 -22.74 3.17
C LEU A 179 -13.67 -23.21 1.80
N THR A 180 -14.19 -24.44 1.72
CA THR A 180 -14.77 -24.99 0.48
C THR A 180 -15.88 -24.11 -0.07
N ALA A 181 -16.81 -23.65 0.79
CA ALA A 181 -17.92 -22.80 0.37
C ALA A 181 -17.43 -21.45 -0.20
N ILE A 182 -16.38 -20.86 0.39
CA ILE A 182 -15.79 -19.63 -0.13
C ILE A 182 -15.11 -19.88 -1.47
N VAL A 183 -14.31 -20.94 -1.61
CA VAL A 183 -13.64 -21.26 -2.89
C VAL A 183 -14.67 -21.51 -3.98
N ALA A 184 -15.66 -22.37 -3.74
CA ALA A 184 -16.73 -22.66 -4.69
C ALA A 184 -17.44 -21.37 -5.12
N SER A 185 -17.79 -20.51 -4.16
CA SER A 185 -18.42 -19.21 -4.47
C SER A 185 -17.54 -18.31 -5.35
N ILE A 186 -16.21 -18.31 -5.17
CA ILE A 186 -15.30 -17.53 -6.03
C ILE A 186 -15.23 -18.14 -7.43
N CYS A 187 -14.99 -19.45 -7.54
CA CYS A 187 -14.83 -20.14 -8.82
C CYS A 187 -16.12 -20.14 -9.64
N THR A 188 -17.30 -20.28 -9.02
CA THR A 188 -18.58 -20.27 -9.74
C THR A 188 -18.97 -18.88 -10.22
N HIS A 189 -18.84 -17.84 -9.38
CA HIS A 189 -19.32 -16.49 -9.74
C HIS A 189 -18.28 -15.66 -10.48
N TYR A 190 -16.98 -15.99 -10.36
CA TYR A 190 -15.88 -15.22 -10.94
C TYR A 190 -14.81 -16.12 -11.59
N PRO A 191 -15.20 -17.06 -12.48
CA PRO A 191 -14.32 -18.14 -12.97
C PRO A 191 -13.03 -17.65 -13.65
N ASN A 192 -13.08 -16.49 -14.32
CA ASN A 192 -11.94 -15.94 -15.06
C ASN A 192 -11.12 -14.90 -14.26
N SER A 193 -11.42 -14.74 -12.97
CA SER A 193 -10.70 -13.77 -12.11
C SER A 193 -9.34 -14.30 -11.69
N LYS A 194 -8.34 -13.42 -11.50
CA LYS A 194 -7.06 -13.77 -10.87
C LYS A 194 -7.30 -14.35 -9.46
N SER A 195 -8.34 -13.85 -8.78
CA SER A 195 -8.77 -14.34 -7.48
C SER A 195 -9.30 -15.78 -7.49
N ALA A 196 -9.95 -16.25 -8.56
CA ALA A 196 -10.37 -17.64 -8.70
C ALA A 196 -9.17 -18.58 -8.83
N VAL A 197 -8.21 -18.23 -9.68
CA VAL A 197 -6.95 -18.99 -9.82
C VAL A 197 -6.21 -19.10 -8.48
N ALA A 198 -6.15 -18.01 -7.71
CA ALA A 198 -5.56 -18.02 -6.38
C ALA A 198 -6.36 -18.87 -5.36
N ALA A 199 -7.69 -18.84 -5.42
CA ALA A 199 -8.56 -19.65 -4.57
C ALA A 199 -8.39 -21.15 -4.85
N GLU A 200 -8.29 -21.55 -6.12
CA GLU A 200 -8.00 -22.92 -6.53
C GLU A 200 -6.64 -23.42 -6.03
N LYS A 201 -5.62 -22.56 -6.03
CA LYS A 201 -4.31 -22.90 -5.44
C LYS A 201 -4.45 -23.24 -3.95
N VAL A 202 -5.23 -22.47 -3.19
CA VAL A 202 -5.49 -22.75 -1.77
C VAL A 202 -6.35 -23.99 -1.57
N ALA A 203 -7.33 -24.24 -2.44
CA ALA A 203 -8.09 -25.49 -2.40
C ALA A 203 -7.22 -26.72 -2.58
N ARG A 204 -6.25 -26.68 -3.51
CA ARG A 204 -5.28 -27.76 -3.71
C ARG A 204 -4.36 -27.93 -2.50
N GLU A 205 -3.83 -26.83 -1.95
CA GLU A 205 -2.98 -26.86 -0.75
C GLU A 205 -3.68 -27.53 0.44
N LEU A 206 -4.95 -27.21 0.67
CA LEU A 206 -5.73 -27.69 1.83
C LEU A 206 -6.58 -28.94 1.53
N ALA A 207 -6.35 -29.59 0.38
CA ALA A 207 -7.14 -30.74 -0.12
C ALA A 207 -8.66 -30.54 0.08
N LEU A 208 -9.16 -29.39 -0.36
CA LEU A 208 -10.59 -29.06 -0.34
C LEU A 208 -11.26 -29.68 -1.56
N SER A 209 -12.41 -30.32 -1.34
CA SER A 209 -13.26 -30.78 -2.44
C SER A 209 -14.09 -29.60 -2.91
N VAL A 210 -13.71 -28.99 -4.04
CA VAL A 210 -14.46 -27.90 -4.67
C VAL A 210 -15.14 -28.47 -5.92
N PRO A 211 -16.46 -28.26 -6.11
CA PRO A 211 -17.16 -28.67 -7.33
C PRO A 211 -16.75 -27.83 -8.54
#